data_AF-A0A8B7JVY3-F1
#
_entry.id   AF-A0A8B7JVY3-F1
#
_cell.length_a   1.000
_cell.length_b   1.000
_cell.length_c   1.000
_cell.angle_alpha   90.00
_cell.angle_beta   90.00
_cell.angle_gamma   90.00
#
_symmetry.space_group_name_H-M   'P 1'
#
loop_
_entity.id
_entity.type
_entity.pdbx_description
1 polymer ?
#
loop_
_entity_poly.entity_id
_entity_poly.type
_entity_poly.pdbx_seq_one_letter_code
_entity_poly.pdbx_strand_id
1 'polypeptide(L)'
;MIWSGTVAELILLCLISLFSHEVININLKNKPDWFFEKNPFGLVPVLETSKGQLIYESPITCEYLDEAFPGKKLLPLDPYERAFQKMLLEYFSKLTPIVFQYYVAVRDGQDTSALKAEFVEKLGKLEEMLSKCNTVFFGGDSISMFDYMIWPWFERLEAVQLQDSLSHTPKLQRWMEAMKEDPAVKATMTDPQTYKGYLQLYLKNSPEACDYGL
;
A
#
# COMPACT_ATOMS: atom_id res chain seq x y z
N MET A 1 12.50 14.94 -3.53
CA MET A 1 13.00 13.55 -3.55
C MET A 1 12.09 12.69 -2.71
N ILE A 2 11.87 11.44 -3.11
CA ILE A 2 11.10 10.46 -2.36
C ILE A 2 12.00 9.26 -2.11
N TRP A 3 12.09 8.83 -0.85
CA TRP A 3 12.77 7.59 -0.52
C TRP A 3 11.76 6.46 -0.39
N SER A 4 11.92 5.41 -1.19
CA SER A 4 11.04 4.23 -1.21
C SER A 4 11.83 2.94 -1.01
N GLY A 5 11.14 1.90 -0.57
CA GLY A 5 11.54 0.51 -0.78
C GLY A 5 10.49 -0.17 -1.64
N THR A 6 10.72 -1.39 -2.07
CA THR A 6 9.76 -2.25 -2.82
C THR A 6 8.41 -2.48 -2.11
N VAL A 7 8.27 -2.05 -0.85
CA VAL A 7 7.02 -2.07 -0.06
C VAL A 7 6.36 -0.68 0.03
N ALA A 8 7.06 0.40 -0.33
CA ALA A 8 6.58 1.78 -0.26
C ALA A 8 5.96 2.28 -1.58
N GLU A 9 5.30 1.39 -2.33
CA GLU A 9 4.53 1.71 -3.54
C GLU A 9 3.32 2.63 -3.26
N LEU A 10 2.93 2.77 -1.99
CA LEU A 10 1.81 3.60 -1.52
C LEU A 10 1.89 5.06 -1.98
N ILE A 11 3.09 5.65 -1.92
CA ILE A 11 3.30 7.02 -2.38
C ILE A 11 3.39 7.07 -3.89
N LEU A 12 4.02 6.07 -4.50
CA LEU A 12 4.23 6.01 -5.95
C LEU A 12 2.90 6.02 -6.70
N LEU A 13 1.91 5.27 -6.21
CA LEU A 13 0.56 5.23 -6.76
C LEU A 13 -0.17 6.58 -6.70
N CYS A 14 -0.03 7.30 -5.59
CA CYS A 14 -0.61 8.63 -5.43
C CYS A 14 0.13 9.70 -6.27
N LEU A 15 1.40 9.49 -6.62
CA LEU A 15 2.27 10.51 -7.20
C LEU A 15 2.58 10.35 -8.68
N ILE A 16 2.69 9.13 -9.19
CA ILE A 16 3.26 8.87 -10.51
C ILE A 16 2.43 9.48 -11.63
N SER A 17 1.13 9.69 -11.43
CA SER A 17 0.26 10.25 -12.46
C SER A 17 0.12 11.78 -12.41
N LEU A 18 0.61 12.47 -11.37
CA LEU A 18 0.22 13.87 -11.13
C LEU A 18 1.39 14.87 -11.09
N PHE A 19 2.61 14.47 -10.68
CA PHE A 19 3.67 15.45 -10.40
C PHE A 19 5.08 15.00 -10.83
N SER A 20 5.94 15.97 -11.17
CA SER A 20 7.37 15.73 -11.38
C SER A 20 8.06 15.44 -10.05
N HIS A 21 8.75 14.30 -9.97
CA HIS A 21 9.41 13.84 -8.76
C HIS A 21 10.63 13.00 -9.11
N GLU A 22 11.48 12.77 -8.11
CA GLU A 22 12.65 11.90 -8.17
C GLU A 22 12.50 10.85 -7.07
N VAL A 23 12.73 9.58 -7.44
CA VAL A 23 12.66 8.43 -6.54
C VAL A 23 14.07 7.95 -6.24
N ILE A 24 14.39 7.83 -4.96
CA ILE A 24 15.65 7.29 -4.46
C ILE A 24 15.32 6.03 -3.66
N ASN A 25 15.61 4.86 -4.22
CA ASN A 25 15.38 3.60 -3.51
C ASN A 25 16.40 3.42 -2.38
N ILE A 26 15.92 3.01 -1.20
CA ILE A 26 16.75 2.72 -0.03
C ILE A 26 16.79 1.20 0.19
N ASN A 27 18.00 0.66 0.30
CA ASN A 27 18.19 -0.70 0.73
C ASN A 27 17.82 -0.85 2.21
N LEU A 28 16.69 -1.49 2.49
CA LEU A 28 16.16 -1.60 3.86
C LEU A 28 16.89 -2.63 4.72
N LYS A 29 17.71 -3.49 4.11
CA LYS A 29 18.56 -4.48 4.79
C LYS A 29 19.98 -3.97 5.04
N ASN A 30 20.41 -2.99 4.26
CA ASN A 30 21.68 -2.30 4.42
C ASN A 30 21.47 -0.78 4.28
N LYS A 31 20.84 -0.18 5.30
CA LYS A 31 20.47 1.24 5.27
C LYS A 31 21.71 2.12 5.39
N PRO A 32 21.87 3.15 4.55
CA PRO A 32 22.98 4.07 4.69
C PRO A 32 22.77 4.98 5.91
N ASP A 33 23.84 5.31 6.64
CA ASP A 33 23.77 6.08 7.89
C ASP A 33 23.10 7.46 7.71
N TRP A 34 23.32 8.13 6.57
CA TRP A 34 22.71 9.43 6.29
C TRP A 34 21.18 9.37 6.20
N PHE A 35 20.59 8.20 5.95
CA PHE A 35 19.12 8.09 5.83
C PHE A 35 18.43 8.36 7.17
N PHE A 36 19.10 8.13 8.29
CA PHE A 36 18.56 8.44 9.62
C PHE A 36 18.43 9.95 9.87
N GLU A 37 19.16 10.78 9.13
CA GLU A 37 18.98 12.24 9.13
C GLU A 37 17.70 12.65 8.38
N LYS A 38 17.21 11.81 7.45
CA LYS A 38 15.97 12.05 6.70
C LYS A 38 14.74 11.55 7.44
N ASN A 39 14.86 10.42 8.12
CA ASN A 39 13.84 9.91 9.03
C ASN A 39 14.52 9.16 10.20
N PRO A 40 14.41 9.64 11.45
CA PRO A 40 15.06 9.02 12.61
C PRO A 40 14.58 7.58 12.87
N PHE A 41 13.40 7.20 12.39
CA PHE A 41 12.90 5.82 12.47
C PHE A 41 13.53 4.90 11.41
N GLY A 42 14.26 5.46 10.44
CA GLY A 42 14.86 4.72 9.33
C GLY A 42 13.81 3.99 8.49
N LEU A 43 12.58 4.51 8.43
CA LEU A 43 11.48 3.93 7.66
C LEU A 43 11.26 4.70 6.36
N VAL A 44 10.78 3.98 5.36
CA VAL A 44 10.24 4.54 4.13
C VAL A 44 8.72 4.41 4.17
N PRO A 45 7.99 5.33 3.54
CA PRO A 45 8.50 6.42 2.71
C PRO A 45 8.90 7.68 3.48
N VAL A 46 9.72 8.51 2.82
CA VAL A 46 10.06 9.88 3.24
C VAL A 46 9.97 10.79 2.00
N LEU A 47 9.43 11.99 2.17
CA LEU A 47 9.37 13.05 1.18
C LEU A 47 10.27 14.21 1.61
N GLU A 48 11.15 14.65 0.72
CA GLU A 48 11.94 15.87 0.86
C GLU A 48 11.53 16.88 -0.21
N THR A 49 11.09 18.06 0.24
CA THR A 49 10.75 19.19 -0.63
C THR A 49 12.01 19.93 -1.09
N SER A 50 11.88 20.76 -2.12
CA SER A 50 12.97 21.66 -2.56
C SER A 50 13.43 22.66 -1.49
N LYS A 51 12.64 22.83 -0.41
CA LYS A 51 12.98 23.67 0.75
C LYS A 51 13.68 22.89 1.87
N GLY A 52 14.00 21.61 1.66
CA GLY A 52 14.59 20.74 2.67
C GLY A 52 13.62 20.31 3.78
N GLN A 53 12.32 20.41 3.56
CA GLN A 53 11.33 19.93 4.53
C GLN A 53 11.18 18.41 4.39
N LEU A 54 11.23 17.70 5.52
CA LEU A 54 11.09 16.25 5.60
C LEU A 54 9.71 15.88 6.12
N ILE A 55 9.02 15.01 5.39
CA ILE A 55 7.71 14.46 5.76
C ILE A 55 7.80 12.94 5.63
N TYR A 56 7.45 12.21 6.69
CA TYR A 56 7.50 10.74 6.73
C TYR A 56 6.17 10.18 7.22
N GLU A 57 6.02 8.85 7.16
CA GLU A 57 4.78 8.08 7.25
C GLU A 57 3.92 8.16 5.98
N SER A 58 3.51 6.99 5.46
CA SER A 58 2.74 6.90 4.21
C SER A 58 1.43 7.71 4.24
N PRO A 59 0.59 7.67 5.30
CA PRO A 59 -0.66 8.45 5.29
C PRO A 59 -0.40 9.97 5.34
N ILE A 60 0.61 10.40 6.11
CA ILE A 60 0.94 11.81 6.29
C ILE A 60 1.52 12.40 5.00
N THR A 61 2.44 11.68 4.37
CA THR A 61 3.01 12.07 3.07
C THR A 61 1.92 12.16 1.99
N CYS A 62 1.02 11.18 1.90
CA CYS A 62 -0.11 11.21 0.98
C CYS A 62 -1.05 12.42 1.23
N GLU A 63 -1.40 12.71 2.49
CA GLU A 63 -2.23 13.87 2.83
C GLU A 63 -1.53 15.19 2.48
N TYR A 64 -0.24 15.34 2.80
CA TYR A 64 0.55 16.51 2.43
C TYR A 64 0.54 16.74 0.91
N LEU A 65 0.72 15.68 0.13
CA LEU A 65 0.73 15.76 -1.33
C LEU A 65 -0.62 16.19 -1.89
N ASP A 66 -1.71 15.62 -1.36
CA ASP A 66 -3.06 16.00 -1.75
C ASP A 66 -3.37 17.45 -1.40
N GLU A 67 -2.87 17.97 -0.28
CA GLU A 67 -3.13 19.35 0.15
C GLU A 67 -2.24 20.38 -0.56
N ALA A 68 -0.93 20.12 -0.63
CA ALA A 68 0.08 21.08 -1.08
C ALA A 68 0.04 21.35 -2.59
N PHE A 69 -0.45 20.39 -3.39
CA PHE A 69 -0.44 20.49 -4.84
C PHE A 69 -1.83 20.76 -5.44
N PRO A 70 -1.90 21.52 -6.55
CA PRO A 70 -3.13 21.71 -7.29
C PRO A 70 -3.50 20.46 -8.10
N GLY A 71 -4.76 20.37 -8.55
CA GLY A 71 -5.23 19.28 -9.41
C GLY A 71 -6.41 18.53 -8.79
N LYS A 72 -6.63 17.31 -9.28
CA LYS A 72 -7.66 16.41 -8.76
C LYS A 72 -7.32 16.05 -7.31
N LYS A 73 -8.22 16.40 -6.39
CA LYS A 73 -8.11 15.99 -4.98
C LYS A 73 -8.55 14.53 -4.85
N LEU A 74 -7.77 13.76 -4.10
CA LEU A 74 -8.01 12.37 -3.76
C LEU A 74 -8.73 12.24 -2.42
N LEU A 75 -8.52 13.18 -1.49
CA LEU A 75 -9.32 13.27 -0.28
C LEU A 75 -10.63 14.02 -0.52
N PRO A 76 -11.73 13.60 0.11
CA PRO A 76 -12.99 14.34 0.08
C PRO A 76 -12.82 15.75 0.64
N LEU A 77 -13.60 16.68 0.08
CA LEU A 77 -13.71 18.05 0.60
C LEU A 77 -14.61 18.12 1.82
N ASP A 78 -15.63 17.25 1.89
CA ASP A 78 -16.50 17.15 3.05
C ASP A 78 -15.72 16.61 4.28
N PRO A 79 -15.76 17.29 5.43
CA PRO A 79 -15.02 16.87 6.62
C PRO A 79 -15.40 15.48 7.14
N TYR A 80 -16.68 15.10 7.06
CA TYR A 80 -17.14 13.79 7.52
C TYR A 80 -16.65 12.69 6.58
N GLU A 81 -16.79 12.85 5.26
CA GLU A 81 -16.28 11.88 4.29
C GLU A 81 -14.76 11.70 4.39
N ARG A 82 -14.03 12.79 4.66
CA ARG A 82 -12.58 12.72 4.93
C ARG A 82 -12.29 11.93 6.20
N ALA A 83 -13.04 12.16 7.28
CA ALA A 83 -12.90 11.38 8.52
C ALA A 83 -13.27 9.91 8.30
N PHE A 84 -14.28 9.63 7.47
CA PHE A 84 -14.69 8.28 7.10
C PHE A 84 -13.56 7.52 6.39
N GLN A 85 -12.86 8.14 5.43
CA GLN A 85 -11.68 7.52 4.82
C GLN A 85 -10.55 7.24 5.82
N LYS A 86 -10.35 8.13 6.81
CA LYS A 86 -9.37 7.88 7.89
C LYS A 86 -9.79 6.71 8.79
N MET A 87 -11.08 6.57 9.10
CA MET A 87 -11.60 5.41 9.84
C MET A 87 -11.45 4.10 9.06
N LEU A 88 -11.69 4.12 7.74
CA LEU A 88 -11.44 2.98 6.88
C LEU A 88 -9.96 2.58 6.88
N LEU A 89 -9.04 3.56 6.82
CA LEU A 89 -7.60 3.31 6.89
C LEU A 89 -7.19 2.72 8.24
N GLU A 90 -7.74 3.20 9.35
CA GLU A 90 -7.49 2.67 10.68
C GLU A 90 -8.08 1.26 10.88
N TYR A 91 -9.18 0.94 10.20
CA TYR A 91 -9.65 -0.44 10.13
C TYR A 91 -8.68 -1.30 9.32
N PHE A 92 -8.26 -0.82 8.15
CA PHE A 92 -7.38 -1.54 7.25
C PHE A 92 -5.97 -1.76 7.81
N SER A 93 -5.44 -0.83 8.62
CA SER A 93 -4.13 -0.95 9.25
C SER A 93 -3.97 -2.25 10.05
N LYS A 94 -5.07 -2.80 10.57
CA LYS A 94 -5.15 -4.07 11.30
C LYS A 94 -5.08 -5.32 10.42
N LEU A 95 -5.30 -5.22 9.11
CA LEU A 95 -5.09 -6.34 8.16
C LEU A 95 -3.61 -6.52 7.82
N THR A 96 -2.85 -5.42 7.78
CA THR A 96 -1.46 -5.44 7.30
C THR A 96 -0.53 -6.39 8.06
N PRO A 97 -0.59 -6.51 9.42
CA PRO A 97 0.27 -7.42 10.16
C PRO A 97 -0.11 -8.89 9.92
N ILE A 98 -1.39 -9.17 9.66
CA ILE A 98 -1.89 -10.54 9.44
C ILE A 98 -1.31 -11.11 8.14
N VAL A 99 -1.26 -10.31 7.08
CA VAL A 99 -0.65 -10.72 5.80
C VAL A 99 0.82 -11.07 6.01
N PHE A 100 1.57 -10.26 6.76
CA PHE A 100 2.96 -10.53 7.07
C PHE A 100 3.14 -11.79 7.93
N GLN A 101 2.36 -11.93 9.00
CA GLN A 101 2.38 -13.10 9.88
C GLN A 101 2.02 -14.37 9.14
N TYR A 102 0.98 -14.34 8.28
CA TYR A 102 0.59 -15.45 7.42
C TYR A 102 1.75 -15.89 6.54
N TYR A 103 2.38 -14.95 5.86
CA TYR A 103 3.48 -15.27 4.96
C TYR A 103 4.70 -15.87 5.69
N VAL A 104 5.04 -15.34 6.87
CA VAL A 104 6.09 -15.91 7.74
C VAL A 104 5.72 -17.33 8.18
N ALA A 105 4.48 -17.56 8.59
CA ALA A 105 4.00 -18.87 9.00
C ALA A 105 4.05 -19.90 7.85
N VAL A 106 3.65 -19.51 6.62
CA VAL A 106 3.78 -20.36 5.43
C VAL A 106 5.24 -20.77 5.19
N ARG A 107 6.18 -19.82 5.28
CA ARG A 107 7.62 -20.09 5.12
C ARG A 107 8.11 -21.10 6.15
N ASP A 108 7.70 -20.93 7.40
CA ASP A 108 8.15 -21.74 8.52
C ASP A 108 7.40 -23.08 8.64
N GLY A 109 6.46 -23.36 7.74
CA GLY A 109 5.64 -24.58 7.76
C GLY A 109 4.68 -24.65 8.95
N GLN A 110 4.28 -23.51 9.49
CA GLN A 110 3.36 -23.39 10.62
C GLN A 110 1.89 -23.45 10.15
N ASP A 111 0.97 -23.78 11.06
CA ASP A 111 -0.47 -23.73 10.76
C ASP A 111 -0.91 -22.27 10.55
N THR A 112 -1.51 -22.01 9.38
CA THR A 112 -1.99 -20.71 8.97
C THR A 112 -3.50 -20.56 9.06
N SER A 113 -4.22 -21.58 9.51
CA SER A 113 -5.69 -21.65 9.46
C SER A 113 -6.34 -20.49 10.21
N ALA A 114 -5.86 -20.17 11.42
CA ALA A 114 -6.38 -19.06 12.21
C ALA A 114 -6.11 -17.69 11.56
N LEU A 115 -4.89 -17.47 11.05
CA LEU A 115 -4.51 -16.22 10.38
C LEU A 115 -5.34 -15.99 9.12
N LYS A 116 -5.55 -17.06 8.33
CA LYS A 116 -6.37 -17.01 7.12
C LYS A 116 -7.84 -16.75 7.46
N ALA A 117 -8.39 -17.40 8.49
CA ALA A 117 -9.75 -17.15 8.94
C ALA A 117 -9.96 -15.71 9.40
N GLU A 118 -9.01 -15.16 10.19
CA GLU A 118 -9.07 -13.75 10.61
C GLU A 118 -8.97 -12.80 9.41
N PHE A 119 -8.10 -13.08 8.44
CA PHE A 119 -7.97 -12.29 7.22
C PHE A 119 -9.27 -12.28 6.41
N VAL A 120 -9.89 -13.45 6.20
CA VAL A 120 -11.18 -13.59 5.52
C VAL A 120 -12.30 -12.83 6.25
N GLU A 121 -12.38 -12.93 7.58
CA GLU A 121 -13.34 -12.17 8.37
C GLU A 121 -13.17 -10.66 8.17
N LYS A 122 -11.92 -10.18 8.21
CA LYS A 122 -11.65 -8.75 8.04
C LYS A 122 -11.93 -8.25 6.62
N LEU A 123 -11.68 -9.06 5.60
CA LEU A 123 -12.09 -8.78 4.22
C LEU A 123 -13.62 -8.72 4.09
N GLY A 124 -14.35 -9.62 4.74
CA GLY A 124 -15.82 -9.59 4.76
C GLY A 124 -16.39 -8.28 5.33
N LYS A 125 -15.81 -7.78 6.42
CA LYS A 125 -16.17 -6.45 6.96
C LYS A 125 -15.84 -5.31 6.00
N LEU A 126 -14.73 -5.40 5.26
CA LEU A 126 -14.38 -4.39 4.26
C LEU A 126 -15.35 -4.43 3.04
N GLU A 127 -15.77 -5.62 2.62
CA GLU A 127 -16.84 -5.83 1.63
C GLU A 127 -18.18 -5.23 2.08
N GLU A 128 -18.54 -5.38 3.36
CA GLU A 128 -19.73 -4.73 3.93
C GLU A 128 -19.62 -3.20 3.91
N MET A 129 -18.44 -2.66 4.21
CA MET A 129 -18.19 -1.20 4.16
C MET A 129 -18.32 -0.68 2.73
N LEU A 130 -17.68 -1.33 1.76
CA LEU A 130 -17.83 -1.00 0.33
C LEU A 130 -19.29 -1.14 -0.12
N SER A 131 -19.99 -2.16 0.39
CA SER A 131 -21.40 -2.37 0.10
C SER A 131 -22.30 -1.22 0.52
N LYS A 132 -22.01 -0.60 1.66
CA LYS A 132 -22.77 0.56 2.18
C LYS A 132 -22.52 1.84 1.37
N CYS A 133 -21.34 1.97 0.78
CA CYS A 133 -21.03 3.08 -0.12
C CYS A 133 -21.87 3.02 -1.40
N ASN A 134 -22.27 1.81 -1.81
CA ASN A 134 -23.06 1.54 -3.04
C ASN A 134 -22.39 2.08 -4.32
N THR A 135 -21.06 2.00 -4.36
CA THR A 135 -20.21 2.50 -5.45
C THR A 135 -19.12 1.50 -5.78
N VAL A 136 -18.34 1.76 -6.84
CA VAL A 136 -17.21 0.91 -7.24
C VAL A 136 -16.00 1.10 -6.32
N PHE A 137 -15.69 2.34 -5.97
CA PHE A 137 -14.60 2.72 -5.08
C PHE A 137 -15.12 3.12 -3.71
N PHE A 138 -14.25 3.13 -2.71
CA PHE A 138 -14.61 3.52 -1.34
C PHE A 138 -14.91 5.01 -1.20
N GLY A 139 -14.36 5.84 -2.08
CA GLY A 139 -14.65 7.28 -2.13
C GLY A 139 -15.77 7.66 -3.10
N GLY A 140 -16.48 6.68 -3.68
CA GLY A 140 -17.60 6.91 -4.59
C GLY A 140 -17.38 6.31 -6.00
N ASP A 141 -17.86 7.00 -7.03
CA ASP A 141 -17.74 6.55 -8.43
C ASP A 141 -16.35 6.78 -9.04
N SER A 142 -15.44 7.42 -8.29
CA SER A 142 -14.07 7.68 -8.70
C SER A 142 -13.09 7.21 -7.63
N ILE A 143 -11.92 6.75 -8.08
CA ILE A 143 -10.81 6.39 -7.20
C ILE A 143 -10.45 7.54 -6.26
N SER A 144 -10.23 7.20 -4.99
CA SER A 144 -9.91 8.14 -3.91
C SER A 144 -8.61 7.78 -3.21
N MET A 145 -8.19 8.62 -2.26
CA MET A 145 -6.96 8.40 -1.49
C MET A 145 -6.97 7.04 -0.78
N PHE A 146 -8.11 6.65 -0.20
CA PHE A 146 -8.22 5.36 0.49
C PHE A 146 -7.98 4.18 -0.44
N ASP A 147 -8.52 4.22 -1.66
CA ASP A 147 -8.33 3.15 -2.64
C ASP A 147 -6.85 2.95 -3.00
N TYR A 148 -6.13 4.06 -3.28
CA TYR A 148 -4.68 4.01 -3.53
C TYR A 148 -3.89 3.56 -2.32
N MET A 149 -4.31 3.96 -1.11
CA MET A 149 -3.67 3.48 0.10
C MET A 149 -3.83 1.97 0.20
N ILE A 150 -5.00 1.37 0.04
CA ILE A 150 -5.12 -0.08 0.29
C ILE A 150 -4.65 -0.96 -0.88
N TRP A 151 -4.59 -0.43 -2.10
CA TRP A 151 -4.26 -1.18 -3.32
C TRP A 151 -3.03 -2.09 -3.22
N PRO A 152 -1.86 -1.62 -2.73
CA PRO A 152 -0.64 -2.42 -2.76
C PRO A 152 -0.75 -3.75 -2.00
N TRP A 153 -1.64 -3.84 -1.01
CA TRP A 153 -1.87 -5.09 -0.28
C TRP A 153 -2.73 -6.07 -1.08
N PHE A 154 -3.69 -5.57 -1.85
CA PHE A 154 -4.54 -6.38 -2.72
C PHE A 154 -3.80 -6.89 -3.95
N GLU A 155 -2.94 -6.05 -4.53
CA GLU A 155 -2.06 -6.43 -5.64
C GLU A 155 -1.20 -7.66 -5.29
N ARG A 156 -0.72 -7.72 -4.05
CA ARG A 156 0.22 -8.74 -3.58
C ARG A 156 -0.44 -10.06 -3.17
N LEU A 157 -1.77 -10.14 -3.10
CA LEU A 157 -2.47 -11.32 -2.58
C LEU A 157 -2.10 -12.60 -3.32
N GLU A 158 -1.88 -12.52 -4.63
CA GLU A 158 -1.44 -13.67 -5.43
C GLU A 158 -0.04 -14.14 -5.03
N ALA A 159 0.91 -13.20 -4.92
CA ALA A 159 2.29 -13.52 -4.57
C ALA A 159 2.43 -14.13 -3.16
N VAL A 160 1.55 -13.75 -2.24
CA VAL A 160 1.50 -14.27 -0.86
C VAL A 160 0.51 -15.44 -0.67
N GLN A 161 -0.10 -15.96 -1.75
CA GLN A 161 -1.02 -17.11 -1.69
C GLN A 161 -2.25 -16.88 -0.79
N LEU A 162 -2.83 -15.69 -0.88
CA LEU A 162 -4.07 -15.29 -0.19
C LEU A 162 -5.20 -14.91 -1.14
N GLN A 163 -5.02 -15.02 -2.47
CA GLN A 163 -6.03 -14.57 -3.44
C GLN A 163 -7.39 -15.29 -3.31
N ASP A 164 -7.41 -16.52 -2.81
CA ASP A 164 -8.63 -17.30 -2.59
C ASP A 164 -9.49 -16.79 -1.41
N SER A 165 -8.89 -15.96 -0.55
CA SER A 165 -9.59 -15.29 0.57
C SER A 165 -10.65 -14.29 0.09
N LEU A 166 -10.64 -13.90 -1.19
CA LEU A 166 -11.62 -13.00 -1.80
C LEU A 166 -12.89 -13.70 -2.31
N SER A 167 -12.98 -15.03 -2.20
CA SER A 167 -14.07 -15.83 -2.77
C SER A 167 -15.48 -15.42 -2.30
N HIS A 168 -15.59 -14.77 -1.14
CA HIS A 168 -16.84 -14.29 -0.56
C HIS A 168 -16.98 -12.75 -0.61
N THR A 169 -16.13 -12.05 -1.36
CA THR A 169 -16.12 -10.58 -1.43
C THR A 169 -16.20 -10.08 -2.88
N PRO A 170 -17.37 -10.26 -3.55
CA PRO A 170 -17.51 -9.95 -4.98
C PRO A 170 -17.37 -8.46 -5.30
N LYS A 171 -17.72 -7.53 -4.38
CA LYS A 171 -17.50 -6.10 -4.63
C LYS A 171 -16.03 -5.73 -4.49
N LEU A 172 -15.30 -6.32 -3.55
CA LEU A 172 -13.84 -6.16 -3.50
C LEU A 172 -13.17 -6.73 -4.75
N GLN A 173 -13.64 -7.87 -5.29
CA GLN A 173 -13.14 -8.38 -6.56
C GLN A 173 -13.37 -7.40 -7.71
N ARG A 174 -14.59 -6.85 -7.82
CA ARG A 174 -14.92 -5.82 -8.83
C ARG A 174 -14.11 -4.54 -8.62
N TRP A 175 -13.91 -4.12 -7.38
CA TRP A 175 -13.05 -2.99 -7.04
C TRP A 175 -11.60 -3.26 -7.49
N MET A 176 -11.07 -4.46 -7.26
CA MET A 176 -9.73 -4.82 -7.73
C MET A 176 -9.61 -4.77 -9.25
N GLU A 177 -10.62 -5.25 -9.98
CA GLU A 177 -10.67 -5.14 -11.44
C GLU A 177 -10.65 -3.68 -11.88
N ALA A 178 -11.46 -2.82 -11.24
CA ALA A 178 -11.49 -1.40 -11.54
C ALA A 178 -10.17 -0.68 -11.20
N MET A 179 -9.52 -1.04 -10.09
CA MET A 179 -8.21 -0.51 -9.71
C MET A 179 -7.14 -0.88 -10.74
N LYS A 180 -7.14 -2.13 -11.23
CA LYS A 180 -6.22 -2.54 -12.31
C LYS A 180 -6.41 -1.76 -13.59
N GLU A 181 -7.54 -1.11 -13.80
CA GLU A 181 -7.77 -0.28 -14.98
C GLU A 181 -7.22 1.14 -14.86
N ASP A 182 -6.99 1.62 -13.62
CA ASP A 182 -6.48 2.96 -13.35
C ASP A 182 -5.06 3.15 -13.94
N PRO A 183 -4.79 4.27 -14.65
CA PRO A 183 -3.48 4.50 -15.26
C PRO A 183 -2.31 4.54 -14.27
N ALA A 184 -2.52 5.08 -13.06
CA ALA A 184 -1.47 5.17 -12.06
C ALA A 184 -1.15 3.78 -11.51
N VAL A 185 -2.19 2.99 -11.20
CA VAL A 185 -2.05 1.59 -10.81
C VAL A 185 -1.30 0.79 -11.87
N LYS A 186 -1.77 0.81 -13.13
CA LYS A 186 -1.13 0.08 -14.24
C LYS A 186 0.36 0.42 -14.40
N ALA A 187 0.72 1.69 -14.23
CA ALA A 187 2.09 2.16 -14.40
C ALA A 187 3.05 1.66 -13.30
N THR A 188 2.52 1.24 -12.15
CA THR A 188 3.31 0.84 -10.99
C THR A 188 3.13 -0.61 -10.58
N MET A 189 2.30 -1.37 -11.30
CA MET A 189 2.06 -2.77 -10.97
C MET A 189 3.35 -3.59 -11.09
N THR A 190 3.60 -4.40 -10.07
CA THR A 190 4.72 -5.34 -9.99
C THR A 190 4.22 -6.74 -10.28
N ASP A 191 4.94 -7.50 -11.12
CA ASP A 191 4.53 -8.86 -11.41
C ASP A 191 4.63 -9.77 -10.15
N PRO A 192 3.69 -10.72 -9.97
CA PRO A 192 3.66 -11.54 -8.76
C PRO A 192 4.93 -12.36 -8.50
N GLN A 193 5.67 -12.75 -9.55
CA GLN A 193 6.89 -13.55 -9.38
C GLN A 193 8.07 -12.69 -8.91
N THR A 194 8.19 -11.46 -9.42
CA THR A 194 9.18 -10.49 -8.96
C THR A 194 8.95 -10.15 -7.51
N TYR A 195 7.70 -9.85 -7.11
CA TYR A 195 7.40 -9.58 -5.71
C TYR A 195 7.68 -10.80 -4.82
N LYS A 196 7.36 -12.01 -5.28
CA LYS A 196 7.67 -13.25 -4.54
C LYS A 196 9.18 -13.45 -4.36
N GLY A 197 9.98 -13.20 -5.40
CA GLY A 197 11.44 -13.30 -5.35
C GLY A 197 12.07 -12.27 -4.40
N TYR A 198 11.63 -11.00 -4.50
CA TYR A 198 11.94 -9.95 -3.54
C TYR A 198 11.67 -10.43 -2.10
N LEU A 199 10.46 -10.92 -1.84
CA LEU A 199 10.02 -11.26 -0.50
C LEU A 199 10.78 -12.46 0.10
N GLN A 200 11.19 -13.43 -0.74
CA GLN A 200 12.05 -14.55 -0.32
C GLN A 200 13.43 -14.08 0.15
N LEU A 201 14.06 -13.15 -0.56
CA LEU A 201 15.34 -12.55 -0.14
C LEU A 201 15.16 -11.66 1.09
N TYR A 202 14.10 -10.85 1.11
CA TYR A 202 13.80 -9.94 2.20
C TYR A 202 13.65 -10.67 3.53
N LEU A 203 12.99 -11.83 3.55
CA LEU A 203 12.84 -12.64 4.76
C LEU A 203 14.13 -13.33 5.22
N LYS A 204 15.11 -13.50 4.33
CA LYS A 204 16.45 -14.00 4.66
C LYS A 204 17.40 -12.89 5.11
N ASN A 205 16.91 -11.65 5.23
CA ASN A 205 17.73 -10.46 5.48
C ASN A 205 18.85 -10.26 4.45
N SER A 206 18.64 -10.72 3.20
CA SER A 206 19.61 -10.53 2.13
C SER A 206 19.67 -9.06 1.72
N PRO A 207 20.86 -8.44 1.62
CA PRO A 207 21.01 -7.07 1.13
C PRO A 207 20.57 -6.94 -0.34
N GLU A 208 20.62 -8.01 -1.13
CA GLU A 208 20.19 -8.03 -2.52
C GLU A 208 18.66 -7.98 -2.68
N ALA A 209 17.89 -8.10 -1.59
CA ALA A 209 16.44 -8.12 -1.66
C ALA A 209 15.88 -6.88 -2.37
N CYS A 210 16.24 -5.68 -1.92
CA CYS A 210 15.69 -4.43 -2.46
C CYS A 210 16.06 -4.16 -3.93
N ASP A 211 17.08 -4.87 -4.45
CA ASP A 211 17.57 -4.74 -5.82
C ASP A 211 17.13 -5.94 -6.71
N TYR A 212 16.22 -6.78 -6.21
CA TYR A 212 15.75 -7.95 -6.94
C TYR A 212 15.07 -7.56 -8.27
N GLY A 213 15.61 -8.07 -9.38
CA GLY A 213 15.07 -7.83 -10.73
C GLY A 213 15.64 -6.59 -11.43
N LEU A 214 16.59 -5.88 -10.82
CA LEU A 214 17.36 -4.80 -11.43
C LEU A 214 18.66 -5.30 -12.09
#